data_AF-A0AAV6G1S9-F1
#
_entry.id   AF-A0AAV6G1S9-F1
#
_cell.length_a   1.000
_cell.length_b   1.000
_cell.length_c   1.000
_cell.angle_alpha   90.00
_cell.angle_beta   90.00
_cell.angle_gamma   90.00
#
_symmetry.space_group_name_H-M   'P 1'
#
loop_
_entity.id
_entity.type
_entity.pdbx_description
1 polymer ?
#
loop_
_entity_poly.entity_id
_entity_poly.type
_entity_poly.pdbx_seq_one_letter_code
_entity_poly.pdbx_strand_id
1 'polypeptide(L)'
;MAHQSTKRSVIQYNTENMPLSVKERSARYRQKLKENPVLREEKLAKRKESYHRRKQALNGRNPDHPSIKDVSAADAEKRREHWRETQKKFRKKQKQAKAVLDLTPDSFEAPPENIVNIPEPEPIPLQEVEQRPLSPTHVVNAPLASSTPERLPMRFKKLKKEKRDLNKQLAALQKQLSQTKQRCNTLNKLLKRSKKTRKAKEKVARSEMVLKAKQRKESVISFLCRDENSRLLPGKKDTITKNKVRTQRRVLTKTMKELHALYISEVDTKLCVLQT
;
A
#
# COMPACT_ATOMS: atom_id res chain seq x y z
N MET A 1 -63.39 43.97 -9.43
CA MET A 1 -62.53 42.80 -9.14
C MET A 1 -61.23 42.97 -9.89
N ALA A 2 -60.17 43.39 -9.20
CA ALA A 2 -58.85 43.60 -9.79
C ALA A 2 -57.93 42.45 -9.35
N HIS A 3 -57.55 41.58 -10.29
CA HIS A 3 -56.57 40.53 -10.04
C HIS A 3 -55.16 41.12 -10.06
N GLN A 4 -54.53 41.18 -8.88
CA GLN A 4 -53.11 41.50 -8.77
C GLN A 4 -52.29 40.30 -9.30
N SER A 5 -51.57 40.53 -10.40
CA SER A 5 -50.62 39.58 -10.98
C SER A 5 -49.30 39.66 -10.23
N THR A 6 -49.03 38.69 -9.37
CA THR A 6 -47.78 38.58 -8.61
C THR A 6 -46.64 38.17 -9.54
N LYS A 7 -45.84 39.14 -10.00
CA LYS A 7 -44.60 38.88 -10.74
C LYS A 7 -43.62 38.16 -9.81
N ARG A 8 -43.33 36.88 -10.08
CA ARG A 8 -42.23 36.15 -9.44
C ARG A 8 -40.91 36.81 -9.86
N SER A 9 -40.19 37.39 -8.91
CA SER A 9 -38.85 37.92 -9.12
C SER A 9 -37.89 36.76 -9.43
N VAL A 10 -37.24 36.84 -10.59
CA VAL A 10 -36.13 35.96 -10.94
C VAL A 10 -34.93 36.42 -10.12
N ILE A 11 -34.52 35.61 -9.15
CA ILE A 11 -33.29 35.80 -8.39
C ILE A 11 -32.12 35.64 -9.39
N GLN A 12 -31.56 36.76 -9.84
CA GLN A 12 -30.29 36.77 -10.56
C GLN A 12 -29.19 36.45 -9.56
N TYR A 13 -28.69 35.22 -9.57
CA TYR A 13 -27.50 34.87 -8.79
C TYR A 13 -26.28 35.59 -9.38
N ASN A 14 -25.67 36.47 -8.59
CA ASN A 14 -24.39 37.11 -8.90
C ASN A 14 -23.32 36.03 -9.14
N THR A 15 -22.94 35.83 -10.41
CA THR A 15 -21.92 34.86 -10.83
C THR A 15 -20.50 35.29 -10.46
N GLU A 16 -20.34 36.50 -9.93
CA GLU A 16 -19.04 37.10 -9.58
C GLU A 16 -18.39 36.46 -8.33
N ASN A 17 -19.16 35.76 -7.50
CA ASN A 17 -18.66 35.16 -6.25
C ASN A 17 -18.59 33.62 -6.25
N MET A 18 -18.77 32.97 -7.40
CA MET A 18 -18.57 31.53 -7.51
C MET A 18 -17.06 31.20 -7.61
N PRO A 19 -16.54 30.25 -6.80
CA PRO A 19 -15.14 29.88 -6.88
C PRO A 19 -14.83 29.35 -8.28
N LEU A 20 -13.94 30.05 -8.99
CA LEU A 20 -13.58 29.74 -10.38
C LEU A 20 -13.25 28.25 -10.55
N SER A 21 -13.77 27.68 -11.62
CA SER A 21 -13.47 26.29 -11.99
C SER A 21 -11.96 26.10 -12.14
N VAL A 22 -11.45 24.91 -11.82
CA VAL A 22 -10.00 24.59 -11.98
C VAL A 22 -9.51 24.90 -13.40
N LYS A 23 -10.37 24.70 -14.40
CA LYS A 23 -10.10 25.01 -15.82
C LYS A 23 -9.94 26.51 -16.06
N GLU A 24 -10.81 27.33 -15.46
CA GLU A 24 -10.79 28.79 -15.58
C GLU A 24 -9.62 29.41 -14.81
N ARG A 25 -9.34 28.93 -13.60
CA ARG A 25 -8.14 29.32 -12.83
C ARG A 25 -6.87 29.06 -13.63
N SER A 26 -6.79 27.88 -14.27
CA SER A 26 -5.67 27.52 -15.14
C SER A 26 -5.59 28.40 -16.40
N ALA A 27 -6.73 28.80 -16.97
CA ALA A 27 -6.78 29.66 -18.14
C ALA A 27 -6.33 31.09 -17.81
N ARG A 28 -6.87 31.70 -16.75
CA ARG A 28 -6.47 33.03 -16.26
C ARG A 28 -4.99 33.06 -15.89
N TYR A 29 -4.49 32.02 -15.22
CA TYR A 29 -3.06 31.89 -14.91
C TYR A 29 -2.18 31.82 -16.17
N ARG A 30 -2.61 31.12 -17.23
CA ARG A 30 -1.89 31.09 -18.52
C ARG A 30 -1.93 32.45 -19.23
N GLN A 31 -3.04 33.17 -19.16
CA GLN A 31 -3.15 34.54 -19.69
C GLN A 31 -2.22 35.50 -18.95
N LYS A 32 -2.21 35.48 -17.62
CA LYS A 32 -1.28 36.26 -16.79
C LYS A 32 0.19 35.98 -17.11
N LEU A 33 0.54 34.73 -17.42
CA LEU A 33 1.88 34.35 -17.90
C LEU A 33 2.16 34.77 -19.35
N LYS A 34 1.14 34.95 -20.19
CA LYS A 34 1.30 35.43 -21.56
C LYS A 34 1.48 36.95 -21.59
N GLU A 35 0.75 37.65 -20.73
CA GLU A 35 0.80 39.12 -20.55
C GLU A 35 2.12 39.58 -19.94
N ASN A 36 2.72 38.77 -19.05
CA ASN A 36 4.00 39.10 -18.41
C ASN A 36 5.15 38.28 -19.02
N PRO A 37 5.89 38.82 -20.00
CA PRO A 37 6.97 38.10 -20.68
C PRO A 37 8.09 37.70 -19.72
N VAL A 38 8.44 38.55 -18.75
CA VAL A 38 9.47 38.27 -17.75
C VAL A 38 9.14 37.04 -16.90
N LEU A 39 7.90 36.97 -16.37
CA LEU A 39 7.43 35.82 -15.59
C LEU A 39 7.37 34.53 -16.44
N ARG A 40 7.07 34.67 -17.73
CA ARG A 40 7.08 33.55 -18.67
C ARG A 40 8.47 33.00 -18.87
N GLU A 41 9.45 33.87 -19.06
CA GLU A 41 10.85 33.54 -19.25
C GLU A 41 11.45 32.91 -17.99
N GLU A 42 11.21 33.49 -16.82
CA GLU A 42 11.63 32.92 -15.54
C GLU A 42 11.07 31.49 -15.37
N LYS A 43 9.79 31.29 -15.70
CA LYS A 43 9.16 29.98 -15.62
C LYS A 43 9.73 28.98 -16.63
N LEU A 44 10.07 29.43 -17.84
CA LEU A 44 10.75 28.61 -18.85
C LEU A 44 12.17 28.26 -18.41
N ALA A 45 12.90 29.21 -17.81
CA ALA A 45 14.22 29.00 -17.23
C ALA A 45 14.18 27.95 -16.12
N LYS A 46 13.27 28.09 -15.14
CA LYS A 46 13.05 27.08 -14.08
C LYS A 46 12.71 25.69 -14.64
N ARG A 47 11.94 25.63 -15.74
CA ARG A 47 11.63 24.36 -16.43
C ARG A 47 12.87 23.75 -17.09
N LYS A 48 13.67 24.55 -17.79
CA LYS A 48 14.94 24.11 -18.42
C LYS A 48 15.91 23.62 -17.35
N GLU A 49 16.06 24.38 -16.27
CA GLU A 49 16.89 24.02 -15.13
C GLU A 49 16.45 22.69 -14.51
N SER A 50 15.15 22.53 -14.22
CA SER A 50 14.60 21.26 -13.70
C SER A 50 14.80 20.09 -14.66
N TYR A 51 14.71 20.32 -15.98
CA TYR A 51 15.03 19.30 -16.99
C TYR A 51 16.52 18.92 -16.95
N HIS A 52 17.42 19.90 -16.92
CA HIS A 52 18.86 19.67 -16.80
C HIS A 52 19.22 18.94 -15.50
N ARG A 53 18.66 19.34 -14.35
CA ARG A 53 18.85 18.63 -13.07
C ARG A 53 18.39 17.18 -13.14
N ARG A 54 17.23 16.89 -13.76
CA ARG A 54 16.74 15.51 -13.95
C ARG A 54 17.64 14.70 -14.87
N LYS A 55 18.10 15.30 -15.98
CA LYS A 55 19.05 14.66 -16.90
C LYS A 55 20.38 14.35 -16.21
N GLN A 56 20.90 15.29 -15.43
CA GLN A 56 22.11 15.12 -14.64
C GLN A 56 21.94 14.02 -13.58
N ALA A 57 20.80 13.98 -12.88
CA ALA A 57 20.48 12.91 -11.93
C ALA A 57 20.38 11.53 -12.60
N LEU A 58 19.81 11.45 -13.81
CA LEU A 58 19.74 10.21 -14.58
C LEU A 58 21.14 9.72 -15.01
N ASN A 59 22.05 10.66 -15.25
CA ASN A 59 23.46 10.42 -15.55
C ASN A 59 24.33 10.28 -14.27
N GLY A 60 23.72 10.24 -13.08
CA GLY A 60 24.43 10.10 -11.79
C GLY A 60 25.17 11.33 -11.28
N ARG A 61 25.12 12.47 -12.00
CA ARG A 61 25.81 13.73 -11.69
C ARG A 61 24.86 14.78 -11.12
N ASN A 62 23.97 14.43 -10.19
CA ASN A 62 23.09 15.42 -9.58
C ASN A 62 23.91 16.33 -8.63
N PRO A 63 23.99 17.66 -8.87
CA PRO A 63 24.76 18.56 -8.01
C PRO A 63 24.18 18.66 -6.59
N ASP A 64 22.86 18.51 -6.42
CA ASP A 64 22.21 18.57 -5.11
C ASP A 64 22.46 17.28 -4.28
N HIS A 65 22.63 16.14 -4.97
CA HIS A 65 22.82 14.81 -4.37
C HIS A 65 23.91 14.04 -5.13
N PRO A 66 25.18 14.45 -5.00
CA PRO A 66 26.30 13.76 -5.65
C PRO A 66 26.40 12.32 -5.18
N SER A 67 26.87 11.44 -6.07
CA SER A 67 27.15 10.04 -5.75
C SER A 67 28.06 9.95 -4.54
N ILE A 68 27.93 8.89 -3.73
CA ILE A 68 28.76 8.73 -2.52
C ILE A 68 30.25 8.59 -2.85
N LYS A 69 30.57 8.24 -4.10
CA LYS A 69 31.94 8.16 -4.65
C LYS A 69 32.53 9.53 -4.97
N ASP A 70 31.69 10.53 -5.19
CA ASP A 70 32.07 11.87 -5.64
C ASP A 70 32.06 12.89 -4.49
N VAL A 71 31.84 12.43 -3.25
CA VAL A 71 31.86 13.27 -2.04
C VAL A 71 33.08 12.95 -1.19
N SER A 72 33.56 13.95 -0.45
CA SER A 72 34.60 13.78 0.56
C SER A 72 34.22 12.68 1.57
N ALA A 73 35.21 11.96 2.07
CA ALA A 73 35.01 10.88 3.04
C ALA A 73 34.25 11.35 4.29
N ALA A 74 34.52 12.58 4.76
CA ALA A 74 33.84 13.19 5.90
C ALA A 74 32.34 13.43 5.62
N ASP A 75 32.00 13.90 4.43
CA ASP A 75 30.59 14.15 4.06
C ASP A 75 29.84 12.86 3.75
N ALA A 76 30.53 11.84 3.23
CA ALA A 76 29.98 10.50 3.09
C ALA A 76 29.59 9.91 4.46
N GLU A 77 30.43 10.14 5.48
CA GLU A 77 30.16 9.69 6.84
C GLU A 77 28.98 10.41 7.49
N LYS A 78 28.91 11.75 7.39
CA LYS A 78 27.75 12.54 7.83
C LYS A 78 26.46 12.06 7.18
N ARG A 79 26.47 11.74 5.88
CA ARG A 79 25.30 11.18 5.18
C ARG A 79 24.91 9.80 5.70
N ARG A 80 25.88 8.93 5.99
CA ARG A 80 25.63 7.62 6.60
C ARG A 80 25.03 7.76 7.99
N GLU A 81 25.51 8.69 8.79
CA GLU A 81 24.98 9.00 10.11
C GLU A 81 23.55 9.54 10.04
N HIS A 82 23.31 10.54 9.20
CA HIS A 82 21.96 11.08 8.97
C HIS A 82 20.98 10.00 8.50
N TRP A 83 21.42 9.08 7.62
CA TRP A 83 20.62 7.94 7.20
C TRP A 83 20.33 6.98 8.37
N ARG A 84 21.32 6.67 9.22
CA ARG A 84 21.14 5.84 10.42
C ARG A 84 20.09 6.44 11.36
N GLU A 85 20.17 7.74 11.63
CA GLU A 85 19.20 8.45 12.47
C GLU A 85 17.79 8.44 11.87
N THR A 86 17.68 8.75 10.58
CA THR A 86 16.40 8.77 9.87
C THR A 86 15.75 7.38 9.88
N GLN A 87 16.53 6.32 9.68
CA GLN A 87 16.06 4.94 9.78
C GLN A 87 15.62 4.58 11.21
N LYS A 88 16.36 5.02 12.23
CA LYS A 88 15.98 4.83 13.64
C LYS A 88 14.63 5.48 13.94
N LYS A 89 14.43 6.73 13.50
CA LYS A 89 13.16 7.47 13.63
C LYS A 89 12.02 6.76 12.88
N PHE A 90 12.26 6.34 11.64
CA PHE A 90 11.27 5.62 10.83
C PHE A 90 10.83 4.31 11.48
N ARG A 91 11.77 3.50 11.98
CA ARG A 91 11.47 2.24 12.69
C ARG A 91 10.68 2.47 13.98
N LYS A 92 11.01 3.53 14.73
CA LYS A 92 10.25 3.93 15.93
C LYS A 92 8.80 4.28 15.57
N LYS A 93 8.60 5.11 14.53
CA LYS A 93 7.27 5.49 14.05
C LYS A 93 6.46 4.29 13.56
N GLN A 94 7.10 3.35 12.84
CA GLN A 94 6.48 2.10 12.40
C GLN A 94 6.07 1.22 13.60
N LYS A 95 6.92 1.10 14.63
CA LYS A 95 6.58 0.36 15.85
C LYS A 95 5.38 0.98 16.58
N GLN A 96 5.35 2.30 16.68
CA GLN A 96 4.22 3.03 17.28
C GLN A 96 2.94 2.88 16.47
N ALA A 97 3.01 3.06 15.14
CA ALA A 97 1.85 2.87 14.27
C ALA A 97 1.31 1.44 14.35
N LYS A 98 2.20 0.44 14.43
CA LYS A 98 1.80 -0.95 14.63
C LYS A 98 1.13 -1.16 15.99
N ALA A 99 1.66 -0.58 17.06
CA ALA A 99 1.07 -0.69 18.39
C ALA A 99 -0.32 -0.04 18.48
N VAL A 100 -0.59 1.02 17.72
CA VAL A 100 -1.91 1.65 17.63
C VAL A 100 -2.91 0.81 16.82
N LEU A 101 -2.42 0.08 15.80
CA LEU A 101 -3.25 -0.75 14.93
C LEU A 101 -3.50 -2.16 15.48
N ASP A 102 -2.63 -2.67 16.35
CA ASP A 102 -2.84 -3.89 17.12
C ASP A 102 -3.81 -3.57 18.28
N LEU A 103 -5.10 -3.37 17.96
CA LEU A 103 -6.21 -3.17 18.90
C LEU A 103 -6.71 -4.50 19.52
N THR A 104 -5.91 -5.57 19.51
CA THR A 104 -6.31 -6.82 20.15
C THR A 104 -6.28 -6.58 21.66
N PRO A 105 -7.44 -6.54 22.36
CA PRO A 105 -7.40 -6.54 23.82
C PRO A 105 -6.76 -7.86 24.26
N ASP A 106 -5.99 -7.84 25.34
CA ASP A 106 -5.65 -9.04 26.11
C ASP A 106 -6.95 -9.61 26.68
N SER A 107 -7.74 -10.30 25.85
CA SER A 107 -9.03 -10.86 26.23
C SER A 107 -8.81 -12.25 26.83
N PHE A 108 -8.84 -12.27 28.15
CA PHE A 108 -9.46 -13.28 29.03
C PHE A 108 -9.49 -14.73 28.51
N GLU A 109 -8.61 -15.58 29.05
CA GLU A 109 -8.79 -17.04 28.99
C GLU A 109 -10.05 -17.40 29.80
N ALA A 110 -11.15 -17.66 29.09
CA ALA A 110 -12.27 -18.43 29.64
C ALA A 110 -11.81 -19.89 29.84
N PRO A 111 -12.02 -20.49 31.03
CA PRO A 111 -11.66 -21.88 31.24
C PRO A 111 -12.67 -22.80 30.53
N PRO A 112 -12.24 -23.89 29.87
CA PRO A 112 -13.15 -24.82 29.22
C PRO A 112 -13.88 -25.70 30.24
N GLU A 113 -15.20 -25.61 30.25
CA GLU A 113 -16.13 -26.56 30.86
C GLU A 113 -16.09 -27.90 30.11
N ASN A 114 -16.01 -29.02 30.86
CA ASN A 114 -16.54 -30.34 30.49
C ASN A 114 -16.25 -31.36 31.61
N ILE A 115 -17.22 -31.63 32.50
CA ILE A 115 -17.50 -32.98 33.05
C ILE A 115 -19.01 -33.09 33.34
N VAL A 116 -19.59 -34.21 32.90
CA VAL A 116 -21.00 -34.62 32.92
C VAL A 116 -21.41 -35.27 34.27
N ASN A 117 -22.65 -34.96 34.71
CA ASN A 117 -23.59 -35.61 35.64
C ASN A 117 -23.19 -36.06 37.07
N ILE A 118 -23.94 -35.58 38.08
CA ILE A 118 -24.82 -36.32 39.03
C ILE A 118 -25.51 -35.29 39.97
N PRO A 119 -26.73 -35.56 40.51
CA PRO A 119 -27.83 -34.60 40.61
C PRO A 119 -28.01 -33.82 41.93
N GLU A 120 -28.76 -32.73 41.79
CA GLU A 120 -29.50 -31.88 42.75
C GLU A 120 -30.05 -32.60 44.01
N PRO A 121 -29.99 -31.98 45.20
CA PRO A 121 -31.15 -31.22 45.70
C PRO A 121 -30.83 -29.88 46.43
N GLU A 122 -31.55 -28.82 46.00
CA GLU A 122 -32.48 -27.96 46.78
C GLU A 122 -31.98 -27.13 48.00
N PRO A 123 -32.63 -25.99 48.34
CA PRO A 123 -31.98 -24.68 48.34
C PRO A 123 -32.16 -23.88 49.66
N ILE A 124 -31.78 -22.58 49.61
CA ILE A 124 -32.30 -21.45 50.44
C ILE A 124 -31.55 -21.22 51.78
N PRO A 125 -31.41 -19.98 52.32
CA PRO A 125 -31.24 -18.64 51.73
C PRO A 125 -30.05 -17.82 52.31
N LEU A 126 -29.66 -16.78 51.57
CA LEU A 126 -28.95 -15.60 52.05
C LEU A 126 -29.73 -14.89 53.17
N GLN A 127 -29.04 -14.53 54.26
CA GLN A 127 -29.47 -13.45 55.15
C GLN A 127 -28.38 -12.38 55.26
N GLU A 128 -28.73 -11.23 54.70
CA GLU A 128 -28.44 -9.84 55.12
C GLU A 128 -28.51 -9.73 56.67
N VAL A 129 -27.77 -8.90 57.40
CA VAL A 129 -28.05 -7.47 57.63
C VAL A 129 -27.05 -6.96 58.73
N GLU A 130 -26.61 -5.70 58.60
CA GLU A 130 -26.22 -4.68 59.61
C GLU A 130 -25.06 -4.80 60.63
N GLN A 131 -24.19 -3.77 60.51
CA GLN A 131 -23.78 -2.74 61.50
C GLN A 131 -23.06 -3.11 62.83
N ARG A 132 -21.85 -2.54 62.97
CA ARG A 132 -21.12 -1.92 64.13
C ARG A 132 -21.78 -1.91 65.53
N PRO A 133 -21.03 -1.69 66.67
CA PRO A 133 -19.69 -1.09 66.82
C PRO A 133 -18.74 -1.73 67.87
N LEU A 134 -17.56 -1.08 67.98
CA LEU A 134 -16.42 -1.26 68.89
C LEU A 134 -16.75 -1.34 70.40
N SER A 135 -16.00 -2.17 71.14
CA SER A 135 -15.04 -1.80 72.23
C SER A 135 -14.78 -3.00 73.20
N PRO A 136 -13.94 -2.91 74.26
CA PRO A 136 -12.50 -3.17 74.21
C PRO A 136 -11.99 -4.13 75.34
N THR A 137 -10.66 -4.32 75.41
CA THR A 137 -9.85 -5.02 76.46
C THR A 137 -10.06 -6.55 76.53
N HIS A 138 -9.06 -7.44 76.55
CA HIS A 138 -7.91 -7.44 77.45
C HIS A 138 -6.96 -8.64 77.09
N VAL A 139 -5.68 -8.47 77.43
CA VAL A 139 -4.63 -9.46 77.75
C VAL A 139 -4.16 -10.49 76.69
N VAL A 140 -2.88 -10.31 76.38
CA VAL A 140 -1.86 -11.33 76.09
C VAL A 140 -2.27 -12.75 76.49
N ASN A 141 -2.27 -13.67 75.53
CA ASN A 141 -1.82 -15.05 75.74
C ASN A 141 -1.46 -15.64 74.38
N ALA A 142 -0.16 -15.76 74.12
CA ALA A 142 0.34 -16.64 73.08
C ALA A 142 -0.03 -18.08 73.48
N PRO A 143 -0.73 -18.86 72.63
CA PRO A 143 -0.84 -20.28 72.89
C PRO A 143 0.52 -20.91 72.63
N LEU A 144 1.10 -21.46 73.70
CA LEU A 144 2.16 -22.45 73.64
C LEU A 144 1.81 -23.54 72.63
N ALA A 145 2.85 -23.94 71.89
CA ALA A 145 3.01 -25.16 71.10
C ALA A 145 1.80 -26.12 71.07
N SER A 146 1.13 -26.15 69.92
CA SER A 146 0.29 -27.27 69.53
C SER A 146 0.97 -28.06 68.40
N SER A 147 1.27 -29.31 68.73
CA SER A 147 1.63 -30.43 67.86
C SER A 147 1.08 -30.29 66.44
N THR A 148 1.97 -30.05 65.47
CA THR A 148 1.65 -30.21 64.05
C THR A 148 2.56 -31.33 63.51
N PRO A 149 2.00 -32.40 62.92
CA PRO A 149 2.71 -33.65 62.81
C PRO A 149 3.81 -33.60 61.75
N GLU A 150 4.84 -34.38 62.03
CA GLU A 150 6.07 -34.75 61.32
C GLU A 150 6.00 -35.00 59.79
N ARG A 151 4.83 -34.86 59.16
CA ARG A 151 4.58 -35.06 57.71
C ARG A 151 4.82 -33.81 56.83
N LEU A 152 4.93 -32.63 57.42
CA LEU A 152 5.18 -31.37 56.68
C LEU A 152 6.49 -31.34 55.87
N PRO A 153 7.67 -31.75 56.37
CA PRO A 153 8.93 -31.62 55.63
C PRO A 153 8.94 -32.44 54.32
N MET A 154 8.27 -33.59 54.29
CA MET A 154 8.14 -34.42 53.08
C MET A 154 7.22 -33.77 52.03
N ARG A 155 6.12 -33.16 52.47
CA ARG A 155 5.19 -32.43 51.59
C ARG A 155 5.85 -31.18 50.98
N PHE A 156 6.65 -30.45 51.75
CA PHE A 156 7.46 -29.33 51.25
C PHE A 156 8.54 -29.76 50.26
N LYS A 157 9.19 -30.91 50.46
CA LYS A 157 10.15 -31.48 49.49
C LYS A 157 9.44 -31.85 48.17
N LYS A 158 8.25 -32.46 48.24
CA LYS A 158 7.43 -32.81 47.07
C LYS A 158 7.02 -31.57 46.27
N LEU A 159 6.50 -30.54 46.96
CA LEU A 159 6.13 -29.26 46.34
C LEU A 159 7.33 -28.53 45.72
N LYS A 160 8.51 -28.57 46.37
CA LYS A 160 9.75 -28.00 45.81
C LYS A 160 10.18 -28.73 44.53
N LYS A 161 9.99 -30.05 44.45
CA LYS A 161 10.29 -30.84 43.25
C LYS A 161 9.32 -30.49 42.12
N GLU A 162 8.02 -30.47 42.41
CA GLU A 162 6.98 -30.10 41.46
C GLU A 162 7.16 -28.68 40.90
N LYS A 163 7.46 -27.70 41.75
CA LYS A 163 7.79 -26.33 41.31
C LYS A 163 8.99 -26.30 40.35
N ARG A 164 10.04 -27.10 40.59
CA ARG A 164 11.18 -27.20 39.68
C ARG A 164 10.78 -27.82 38.36
N ASP A 165 9.96 -28.86 38.37
CA ASP A 165 9.53 -29.55 37.16
C ASP A 165 8.59 -28.67 36.31
N LEU A 166 7.66 -27.95 36.94
CA LEU A 166 6.84 -26.92 36.28
C LEU A 166 7.70 -25.80 35.68
N ASN A 167 8.72 -25.31 36.40
CA ASN A 167 9.64 -24.30 35.86
C ASN A 167 10.43 -24.81 34.65
N LYS A 168 10.82 -26.09 34.62
CA LYS A 168 11.46 -26.70 33.45
C LYS A 168 10.48 -26.78 32.27
N GLN A 169 9.22 -27.16 32.51
CA GLN A 169 8.18 -27.19 31.48
C GLN A 169 7.92 -25.80 30.92
N LEU A 170 7.80 -24.77 31.76
CA LEU A 170 7.67 -23.38 31.33
C LEU A 170 8.86 -22.93 30.47
N ALA A 171 10.09 -23.24 30.88
CA ALA A 171 11.28 -22.90 30.10
C ALA A 171 11.30 -23.62 28.74
N ALA A 172 10.87 -24.88 28.68
CA ALA A 172 10.76 -25.65 27.45
C ALA A 172 9.70 -25.05 26.50
N LEU A 173 8.52 -24.70 27.02
CA LEU A 173 7.46 -24.07 26.25
C LEU A 173 7.87 -22.68 25.75
N GLN A 174 8.51 -21.86 26.58
CA GLN A 174 9.05 -20.55 26.17
C GLN A 174 10.08 -20.70 25.05
N LYS A 175 10.95 -21.71 25.14
CA LYS A 175 11.92 -22.04 24.07
C LYS A 175 11.19 -22.43 22.79
N GLN A 176 10.19 -23.31 22.84
CA GLN A 176 9.39 -23.69 21.67
C GLN A 176 8.68 -22.48 21.05
N LEU A 177 8.05 -21.64 21.86
CA LEU A 177 7.36 -20.43 21.39
C LEU A 177 8.33 -19.47 20.69
N SER A 178 9.53 -19.28 21.25
CA SER A 178 10.59 -18.48 20.62
C SER A 178 11.04 -19.05 19.27
N GLN A 179 11.20 -20.38 19.16
CA GLN A 179 11.58 -21.05 17.93
C GLN A 179 10.49 -20.94 16.87
N THR A 180 9.23 -21.17 17.24
CA THR A 180 8.07 -21.03 16.35
C THR A 180 7.94 -19.59 15.85
N LYS A 181 8.12 -18.59 16.73
CA LYS A 181 8.11 -17.17 16.35
C LYS A 181 9.24 -16.84 15.36
N GLN A 182 10.44 -17.37 15.57
CA GLN A 182 11.55 -17.22 14.62
C GLN A 182 11.23 -17.87 13.26
N ARG A 183 10.69 -19.09 13.25
CA ARG A 183 10.26 -19.79 12.04
C ARG A 183 9.21 -19.00 11.27
N CYS A 184 8.15 -18.53 11.94
CA CYS A 184 7.11 -17.69 11.34
C CYS A 184 7.69 -16.40 10.76
N ASN A 185 8.64 -15.76 11.44
CA ASN A 185 9.31 -14.56 10.92
C ASN A 185 10.11 -14.86 9.64
N THR A 186 10.82 -15.98 9.60
CA THR A 186 11.57 -16.42 8.42
C THR A 186 10.64 -16.72 7.25
N LEU A 187 9.57 -17.49 7.47
CA LEU A 187 8.57 -17.78 6.45
C LEU A 187 7.90 -16.50 5.92
N ASN A 188 7.55 -15.56 6.80
CA ASN A 188 7.00 -14.26 6.39
C ASN A 188 7.96 -13.45 5.53
N LYS A 189 9.27 -13.47 5.82
CA LYS A 189 10.29 -12.82 4.98
C LYS A 189 10.37 -13.49 3.61
N LEU A 190 10.37 -14.82 3.54
CA LEU A 190 10.39 -15.58 2.29
C LEU A 190 9.13 -15.31 1.46
N LEU A 191 7.95 -15.30 2.08
CA LEU A 191 6.69 -14.99 1.42
C LEU A 191 6.70 -13.57 0.83
N LYS A 192 7.19 -12.58 1.60
CA LYS A 192 7.33 -11.19 1.12
C LYS A 192 8.27 -11.10 -0.09
N ARG A 193 9.41 -11.81 -0.06
CA ARG A 193 10.36 -11.89 -1.18
C ARG A 193 9.70 -12.53 -2.41
N SER A 194 9.05 -13.68 -2.24
CA SER A 194 8.33 -14.39 -3.31
C SER A 194 7.26 -13.49 -3.95
N LYS A 195 6.39 -12.87 -3.15
CA LYS A 195 5.37 -11.92 -3.64
C LYS A 195 5.99 -10.77 -4.44
N LYS A 196 7.14 -10.23 -4.01
CA LYS A 196 7.86 -9.17 -4.75
C LYS A 196 8.36 -9.68 -6.10
N THR A 197 8.97 -10.86 -6.15
CA THR A 197 9.45 -11.46 -7.41
C THR A 197 8.31 -11.78 -8.37
N ARG A 198 7.18 -12.30 -7.87
CA ARG A 198 5.98 -12.56 -8.68
C ARG A 198 5.45 -11.29 -9.32
N LYS A 199 5.31 -10.20 -8.54
CA LYS A 199 4.89 -8.89 -9.05
C LYS A 199 5.86 -8.33 -10.10
N ALA A 200 7.17 -8.58 -9.96
CA ALA A 200 8.15 -8.16 -10.96
C ALA A 200 7.97 -8.94 -12.28
N LYS A 201 7.84 -10.27 -12.22
CA LYS A 201 7.60 -11.12 -13.39
C LYS A 201 6.30 -10.75 -14.11
N GLU A 202 5.22 -10.50 -13.36
CA GLU A 202 3.93 -10.07 -13.90
C GLU A 202 4.02 -8.74 -14.66
N LYS A 203 4.78 -7.77 -14.14
CA LYS A 203 5.01 -6.49 -14.83
C LYS A 203 5.76 -6.67 -16.14
N VAL A 204 6.77 -7.54 -16.17
CA VAL A 204 7.54 -7.84 -17.38
C VAL A 204 6.64 -8.51 -18.42
N ALA A 205 5.89 -9.54 -18.03
CA ALA A 205 4.96 -10.23 -18.92
C ALA A 205 3.90 -9.27 -19.50
N ARG A 206 3.34 -8.38 -18.68
CA ARG A 206 2.39 -7.37 -19.13
C ARG A 206 3.03 -6.39 -20.12
N SER A 207 4.27 -5.97 -19.88
CA SER A 207 5.01 -5.08 -20.78
C SER A 207 5.27 -5.74 -22.13
N GLU A 208 5.68 -7.02 -22.12
CA GLU A 208 5.93 -7.79 -23.35
C GLU A 208 4.64 -7.98 -24.16
N MET A 209 3.53 -8.30 -23.50
CA MET A 209 2.21 -8.40 -24.14
C MET A 209 1.80 -7.10 -24.82
N VAL A 210 2.00 -5.95 -24.16
CA VAL A 210 1.70 -4.62 -24.74
C VAL A 210 2.59 -4.35 -25.95
N LEU A 211 3.88 -4.72 -25.90
CA LEU A 211 4.82 -4.60 -27.01
C LEU A 211 4.38 -5.44 -28.22
N LYS A 212 4.02 -6.71 -28.00
CA LYS A 212 3.49 -7.60 -29.06
C LYS A 212 2.20 -7.05 -29.66
N ALA A 213 1.29 -6.52 -28.85
CA ALA A 213 0.06 -5.91 -29.35
C ALA A 213 0.36 -4.66 -30.21
N LYS A 214 1.33 -3.84 -29.83
CA LYS A 214 1.78 -2.69 -30.61
C LYS A 214 2.38 -3.12 -31.95
N GLN A 215 3.27 -4.12 -31.95
CA GLN A 215 3.87 -4.68 -33.16
C GLN A 215 2.82 -5.27 -34.10
N ARG A 216 1.85 -6.03 -33.59
CA ARG A 216 0.73 -6.54 -34.40
C ARG A 216 -0.07 -5.41 -35.02
N LYS A 217 -0.37 -4.36 -34.26
CA LYS A 217 -1.06 -3.18 -34.78
C LYS A 217 -0.26 -2.49 -35.88
N GLU A 218 1.04 -2.30 -35.70
CA GLU A 218 1.93 -1.70 -36.70
C GLU A 218 2.02 -2.56 -37.96
N SER A 219 2.09 -3.88 -37.81
CA SER A 219 2.05 -4.85 -38.93
C SER A 219 0.75 -4.72 -39.74
N VAL A 220 -0.41 -4.70 -39.06
CA VAL A 220 -1.70 -4.52 -39.73
C VAL A 220 -1.80 -3.16 -40.42
N ILE A 221 -1.33 -2.08 -39.79
CA ILE A 221 -1.31 -0.75 -40.41
C ILE A 221 -0.43 -0.77 -41.67
N SER A 222 0.78 -1.34 -41.58
CA SER A 222 1.70 -1.47 -42.71
C SER A 222 1.06 -2.23 -43.86
N PHE A 223 0.41 -3.36 -43.58
CA PHE A 223 -0.33 -4.15 -44.57
C PHE A 223 -1.44 -3.35 -45.25
N LEU A 224 -2.30 -2.68 -44.47
CA LEU A 224 -3.41 -1.90 -45.01
C LEU A 224 -2.94 -0.67 -45.80
N CYS A 225 -1.78 -0.11 -45.46
CA CYS A 225 -1.19 1.04 -46.13
C CYS A 225 -0.42 0.71 -47.42
N ARG A 226 -0.38 -0.55 -47.86
CA ARG A 226 0.15 -0.89 -49.19
C ARG A 226 -0.78 -0.42 -50.29
N ASP A 227 -0.22 -0.09 -51.45
CA ASP A 227 -0.99 0.44 -52.58
C ASP A 227 -1.97 -0.58 -53.17
N GLU A 228 -1.66 -1.87 -53.04
CA GLU A 228 -2.54 -2.99 -53.40
C GLU A 228 -3.84 -3.01 -52.56
N ASN A 229 -3.74 -2.60 -51.30
CA ASN A 229 -4.80 -2.73 -50.29
C ASN A 229 -5.56 -1.42 -50.05
N SER A 230 -4.93 -0.27 -50.33
CA SER A 230 -5.60 1.02 -50.31
C SER A 230 -4.95 2.04 -51.25
N ARG A 231 -5.76 2.97 -51.76
CA ARG A 231 -5.30 4.05 -52.64
C ARG A 231 -5.29 5.39 -51.90
N LEU A 232 -4.32 6.24 -52.20
CA LEU A 232 -4.30 7.63 -51.73
C LEU A 232 -5.30 8.47 -52.53
N LEU A 233 -6.04 9.33 -51.83
CA LEU A 233 -6.85 10.35 -52.49
C LEU A 233 -5.96 11.54 -52.85
N PRO A 234 -6.04 12.12 -54.06
CA PRO A 234 -5.15 13.23 -54.48
C PRO A 234 -5.59 14.61 -53.96
N GLY A 235 -6.77 14.73 -53.34
CA GLY A 235 -7.37 16.02 -52.99
C GLY A 235 -6.70 16.73 -51.81
N LYS A 236 -6.52 18.05 -51.91
CA LYS A 236 -6.06 18.89 -50.78
C LYS A 236 -6.98 18.80 -49.54
N LYS A 237 -8.29 18.65 -49.78
CA LYS A 237 -9.32 18.45 -48.74
C LYS A 237 -9.31 17.04 -48.15
N ASP A 238 -8.61 16.10 -48.79
CA ASP A 238 -8.50 14.71 -48.33
C ASP A 238 -7.31 14.50 -47.39
N THR A 239 -7.02 15.48 -46.54
CA THR A 239 -6.00 15.34 -45.50
C THR A 239 -6.65 15.21 -44.13
N ILE A 240 -6.08 14.35 -43.28
CA ILE A 240 -6.47 14.19 -41.87
C ILE A 240 -5.27 14.56 -41.01
N THR A 241 -5.50 15.34 -39.95
CA THR A 241 -4.47 15.63 -38.96
C THR A 241 -4.67 14.74 -37.74
N LYS A 242 -3.67 13.90 -37.42
CA LYS A 242 -3.66 13.04 -36.24
C LYS A 242 -2.34 13.21 -35.50
N ASN A 243 -2.39 13.38 -34.18
CA ASN A 243 -1.19 13.61 -33.36
C ASN A 243 -0.31 14.76 -33.87
N LYS A 244 -0.92 15.83 -34.40
CA LYS A 244 -0.23 16.98 -35.02
C LYS A 244 0.55 16.64 -36.31
N VAL A 245 0.35 15.46 -36.88
CA VAL A 245 0.89 15.07 -38.19
C VAL A 245 -0.25 15.07 -39.20
N ARG A 246 -0.06 15.78 -40.32
CA ARG A 246 -1.03 15.82 -41.41
C ARG A 246 -0.72 14.70 -42.40
N THR A 247 -1.68 13.82 -42.63
CA THR A 247 -1.55 12.65 -43.51
C THR A 247 -2.65 12.66 -44.56
N GLN A 248 -2.32 12.25 -45.78
CA GLN A 248 -3.32 12.09 -46.85
C GLN A 248 -4.25 10.90 -46.56
N ARG A 249 -5.54 11.04 -46.85
CA ARG A 249 -6.55 9.99 -46.68
C ARG A 249 -6.30 8.87 -47.67
N ARG A 250 -6.55 7.65 -47.20
CA ARG A 250 -6.56 6.43 -48.00
C ARG A 250 -7.95 5.81 -48.00
N VAL A 251 -8.29 5.17 -49.12
CA VAL A 251 -9.53 4.38 -49.27
C VAL A 251 -9.13 2.95 -49.59
N LEU A 252 -9.71 1.99 -48.86
CA LEU A 252 -9.46 0.57 -49.08
C LEU A 252 -9.93 0.15 -50.48
N THR A 253 -9.16 -0.68 -51.16
CA THR A 253 -9.49 -1.21 -52.49
C THR A 253 -10.41 -2.42 -52.42
N LYS A 254 -10.34 -3.18 -51.31
CA LYS A 254 -11.08 -4.43 -51.06
C LYS A 254 -11.90 -4.33 -49.78
N THR A 255 -12.82 -5.28 -49.59
CA THR A 255 -13.59 -5.37 -48.35
C THR A 255 -12.69 -5.80 -47.18
N MET A 256 -13.08 -5.44 -45.96
CA MET A 256 -12.31 -5.85 -44.76
C MET A 256 -12.20 -7.37 -44.60
N LYS A 257 -13.18 -8.13 -45.10
CA LYS A 257 -13.17 -9.60 -45.06
C LYS A 257 -12.08 -10.18 -45.97
N GLU A 258 -12.00 -9.69 -47.21
CA GLU A 258 -10.96 -10.10 -48.17
C GLU A 258 -9.57 -9.72 -47.70
N LEU A 259 -9.40 -8.48 -47.22
CA LEU A 259 -8.11 -8.02 -46.69
C LEU A 259 -7.66 -8.82 -45.48
N HIS A 260 -8.59 -9.24 -44.62
CA HIS A 260 -8.29 -10.09 -43.49
C HIS A 260 -7.83 -11.49 -43.92
N ALA A 261 -8.49 -12.11 -44.91
CA ALA A 261 -8.08 -13.40 -45.46
C ALA A 261 -6.67 -13.33 -46.08
N LEU A 262 -6.39 -12.27 -46.85
CA LEU A 262 -5.06 -12.02 -47.44
C LEU A 262 -3.98 -11.76 -46.38
N TYR A 263 -4.32 -11.04 -45.31
CA TYR A 263 -3.39 -10.81 -44.21
C TYR A 263 -3.03 -12.10 -43.48
N ILE A 264 -4.02 -12.95 -43.20
CA ILE A 264 -3.81 -14.26 -42.56
C ILE A 264 -2.88 -15.12 -43.43
N SER A 265 -3.17 -15.25 -44.73
CA SER A 265 -2.35 -16.07 -45.61
C SER A 265 -0.90 -15.56 -45.68
N GLU A 266 -0.67 -14.25 -45.73
CA GLU A 266 0.69 -13.68 -45.73
C GLU A 266 1.43 -13.93 -44.40
N VAL A 267 0.73 -13.80 -43.27
CA VAL A 267 1.32 -14.06 -41.95
C VAL A 267 1.67 -15.53 -41.78
N ASP A 268 0.79 -16.43 -42.21
CA ASP A 268 1.01 -17.89 -42.14
C ASP A 268 2.17 -18.31 -43.04
N THR A 269 2.27 -17.72 -44.24
CA THR A 269 3.40 -17.97 -45.16
C THR A 269 4.73 -17.52 -44.55
N LYS A 270 4.76 -16.35 -43.88
CA LYS A 270 5.96 -15.84 -43.20
C LYS A 270 6.39 -16.71 -42.01
N LEU A 271 5.44 -17.33 -41.32
CA LEU A 271 5.75 -18.27 -40.23
C LEU A 271 6.35 -19.57 -40.77
N CYS A 272 5.90 -20.04 -41.93
CA CYS A 272 6.39 -21.25 -42.57
C CYS A 272 7.85 -21.10 -43.09
N VAL A 273 8.17 -19.96 -43.70
CA VAL A 273 9.52 -19.68 -44.27
C VAL A 273 10.61 -19.49 -43.19
N LEU A 274 10.23 -19.17 -41.95
CA LEU A 274 11.19 -19.01 -40.85
C LEU A 274 11.53 -20.34 -40.13
N GLN A 275 10.95 -21.46 -40.56
CA GLN A 275 11.15 -22.79 -39.98
C GLN A 275 11.94 -23.76 -40.88
N THR A 276 12.33 -23.32 -42.08
CA THR A 276 13.23 -24.00 -43.01
C THR A 276 14.60 -23.32 -43.02
#